data_AF-A0A2K6RE19-F1
#
_entry.id   AF-A0A2K6RE19-F1
#
_cell.length_a   1.000
_cell.length_b   1.000
_cell.length_c   1.000
_cell.angle_alpha   90.00
_cell.angle_beta   90.00
_cell.angle_gamma   90.00
#
_symmetry.space_group_name_H-M   'P 1'
#
loop_
_entity.id
_entity.type
_entity.pdbx_description
1 polymer ?
#
loop_
_entity_poly.entity_id
_entity_poly.type
_entity_poly.pdbx_seq_one_letter_code
_entity_poly.pdbx_strand_id
1 'polypeptide(L)' 'TISVWTGHFDTLSKGELKQLLPKELANTIKNTRDKAVINKIFQGLDANQDEQVDFQEFISLSAIALKAAHDHTHKE' A
#
# COMPACT_ATOMS: atom_id res chain seq x y z
N THR A 1 -19.91 -9.41 -8.98
CA THR A 1 -18.71 -10.16 -9.39
C THR A 1 -17.98 -10.54 -8.13
N ILE A 2 -18.11 -11.80 -7.71
CA ILE A 2 -17.55 -12.29 -6.45
C ILE A 2 -16.11 -12.70 -6.77
N SER A 3 -15.16 -11.83 -6.49
CA SER A 3 -13.74 -12.17 -6.55
C SER A 3 -13.50 -13.21 -5.47
N VAL A 4 -13.26 -14.44 -5.90
CA VAL A 4 -12.99 -15.59 -5.05
C VAL A 4 -11.70 -15.31 -4.26
N TRP A 5 -11.84 -15.09 -2.95
CA TRP A 5 -10.76 -15.08 -1.98
C TRP A 5 -10.19 -16.50 -1.91
N THR A 6 -9.16 -16.75 -2.73
CA THR A 6 -8.41 -18.00 -2.70
C THR A 6 -7.05 -17.68 -2.10
N GLY A 7 -6.79 -18.23 -0.90
CA GLY A 7 -5.41 -18.39 -0.40
C GLY A 7 -5.16 -17.84 1.00
N HIS A 8 -5.30 -16.53 1.20
CA HIS A 8 -4.87 -15.89 2.44
C HIS A 8 -5.82 -14.74 2.78
N PHE A 9 -6.66 -14.92 3.81
CA PHE A 9 -7.63 -13.90 4.25
C PHE A 9 -6.97 -12.65 4.83
N ASP A 10 -5.69 -12.76 5.19
CA ASP A 10 -4.95 -11.75 5.95
C ASP A 10 -3.83 -11.06 5.14
N THR A 11 -3.71 -11.36 3.84
CA THR A 11 -2.66 -10.79 2.98
C THR A 11 -3.25 -10.17 1.71
N LEU A 12 -2.61 -9.11 1.24
CA LEU A 12 -2.91 -8.45 -0.02
C LEU A 12 -1.89 -8.90 -1.08
N SER A 13 -2.38 -9.39 -2.21
CA SER A 13 -1.53 -9.54 -3.38
C SER A 13 -1.14 -8.17 -3.95
N LYS A 14 -0.09 -8.13 -4.76
CA LYS A 14 0.32 -6.93 -5.51
C LYS A 14 -0.81 -6.30 -6.32
N GLY A 15 -1.71 -7.13 -6.86
CA GLY A 15 -2.88 -6.67 -7.61
C GLY A 15 -3.91 -5.96 -6.72
N GLU A 16 -4.16 -6.50 -5.53
CA GLU A 16 -5.10 -5.95 -4.56
C GLU A 16 -4.57 -4.67 -3.92
N LEU A 17 -3.27 -4.65 -3.54
CA LEU A 17 -2.62 -3.43 -3.04
C LEU A 17 -2.73 -2.29 -4.07
N LYS A 18 -2.52 -2.59 -5.36
CA LYS A 18 -2.64 -1.62 -6.44
C LYS A 18 -4.05 -1.06 -6.61
N GLN A 19 -5.09 -1.80 -6.24
CA GLN A 19 -6.46 -1.32 -6.24
C GLN A 19 -6.80 -0.51 -4.98
N LEU A 20 -6.19 -0.84 -3.84
CA LEU A 20 -6.43 -0.20 -2.55
C LEU A 20 -5.75 1.18 -2.45
N LEU A 21 -4.47 1.29 -2.86
CA LEU A 21 -3.70 2.55 -2.80
C LEU A 21 -4.42 3.77 -3.42
N PRO A 22 -4.96 3.72 -4.65
CA PRO A 22 -5.69 4.86 -5.22
C PRO A 22 -7.10 5.06 -4.67
N LYS A 23 -7.66 4.12 -3.89
CA LYS A 23 -8.96 4.29 -3.23
C LYS A 23 -8.81 4.97 -1.87
N GLU A 24 -7.91 4.46 -1.03
CA GLU A 24 -7.76 4.89 0.36
C GLU A 24 -6.70 5.99 0.53
N LEU A 25 -5.66 6.00 -0.32
CA LEU A 25 -4.48 6.86 -0.18
C LEU A 25 -4.29 7.82 -1.36
N ALA A 26 -5.34 8.08 -2.15
CA ALA A 26 -5.31 9.00 -3.29
C ALA A 26 -4.80 10.41 -2.93
N ASN A 27 -5.14 10.87 -1.73
CA ASN A 27 -4.80 12.20 -1.24
C ASN A 27 -3.40 12.25 -0.59
N THR A 28 -2.90 11.12 -0.11
CA THR A 28 -1.63 11.03 0.62
C THR A 28 -0.46 10.76 -0.31
N ILE A 29 -0.67 9.95 -1.36
CA ILE A 29 0.37 9.58 -2.32
C ILE A 29 0.12 10.32 -3.64
N LYS A 30 0.89 11.39 -3.90
CA LYS A 30 0.93 12.00 -5.23
C LYS A 30 1.41 10.95 -6.24
N ASN A 31 0.67 10.72 -7.31
CA ASN A 31 0.92 9.70 -8.35
C ASN A 31 0.63 8.22 -7.98
N THR A 32 -0.43 7.93 -7.21
CA THR A 32 -0.98 6.57 -7.00
C THR A 32 -1.32 5.78 -8.28
N ARG A 33 -1.31 6.42 -9.46
CA ARG A 33 -1.58 5.77 -10.76
C ARG A 33 -0.30 5.29 -11.47
N ASP A 34 0.87 5.71 -11.01
CA ASP A 34 2.15 5.31 -11.61
C ASP A 34 2.53 3.90 -11.15
N LYS A 35 2.64 2.98 -12.13
CA LYS A 35 3.04 1.59 -11.88
C LYS A 35 4.42 1.48 -11.24
N ALA A 36 5.35 2.39 -11.54
CA ALA A 36 6.69 2.39 -10.97
C ALA A 36 6.67 2.79 -9.48
N VAL A 37 5.83 3.76 -9.12
CA VAL A 37 5.64 4.17 -7.71
C VAL A 37 4.99 3.04 -6.91
N ILE A 38 3.95 2.40 -7.46
CA ILE A 38 3.28 1.26 -6.82
C ILE A 38 4.24 0.08 -6.67
N ASN A 39 5.07 -0.22 -7.66
CA ASN A 39 6.09 -1.26 -7.56
C ASN A 39 7.12 -0.98 -6.46
N LYS A 40 7.59 0.28 -6.35
CA LYS A 40 8.52 0.67 -5.28
C LYS A 40 7.88 0.59 -3.90
N ILE A 41 6.61 0.99 -3.80
CA ILE A 41 5.83 0.85 -2.55
C ILE A 41 5.72 -0.64 -2.21
N PHE A 42 5.27 -1.48 -3.14
CA PHE A 42 5.14 -2.92 -2.94
C PHE A 42 6.47 -3.55 -2.48
N GLN A 43 7.58 -3.25 -3.16
CA GLN A 43 8.91 -3.73 -2.76
C GLN A 43 9.38 -3.21 -1.40
N GLY A 44 8.90 -2.04 -0.98
CA GLY A 44 9.20 -1.50 0.36
C GLY A 44 8.34 -2.12 1.46
N LEU A 45 7.25 -2.79 1.11
CA LEU A 45 6.33 -3.43 2.06
C LEU A 45 6.57 -4.93 2.17
N ASP A 46 6.81 -5.60 1.05
CA ASP A 46 7.16 -7.01 0.93
C ASP A 46 8.59 -7.24 1.45
N ALA A 47 8.75 -7.15 2.78
CA ALA A 47 10.04 -7.20 3.46
C ALA A 47 10.55 -8.64 3.58
N ASN A 48 9.61 -9.59 3.66
CA ASN A 48 9.89 -11.02 3.67
C ASN A 48 10.09 -11.60 2.25
N GLN A 49 9.83 -10.81 1.20
CA GLN A 49 9.96 -11.19 -0.21
C GLN A 49 9.09 -12.39 -0.59
N ASP A 50 7.91 -12.50 0.01
CA ASP A 50 6.95 -13.57 -0.25
C ASP A 50 5.93 -13.22 -1.36
N GLU A 51 6.12 -12.05 -2.00
CA GLU A 51 5.23 -11.49 -3.03
C GLU A 51 3.79 -11.25 -2.54
N GLN A 52 3.60 -11.17 -1.23
CA GLN A 52 2.36 -10.80 -0.55
C GLN A 52 2.62 -9.63 0.39
N VAL A 53 1.55 -9.01 0.88
CA VAL A 53 1.63 -7.95 1.89
C VAL A 53 0.71 -8.34 3.02
N ASP A 54 1.25 -8.72 4.16
CA ASP A 54 0.46 -9.03 5.33
C ASP A 54 -0.03 -7.76 6.06
N PHE A 55 -0.86 -7.94 7.08
CA PHE A 55 -1.39 -6.82 7.85
C PHE A 55 -0.29 -5.98 8.54
N GLN A 56 0.79 -6.61 8.98
CA GLN A 56 1.90 -5.92 9.65
C GLN A 56 2.71 -5.07 8.67
N GLU A 57 2.95 -5.59 7.46
CA GLU A 57 3.57 -4.85 6.36
C GLU A 57 2.67 -3.68 5.91
N PHE A 58 1.36 -3.90 5.82
CA PHE A 58 0.40 -2.85 5.49
C PHE A 58 0.35 -1.72 6.53
N ILE A 59 0.37 -2.03 7.83
CA ILE A 59 0.41 -1.02 8.90
C ILE A 59 1.70 -0.21 8.84
N SER A 60 2.82 -0.84 8.46
CA SER A 60 4.10 -0.14 8.26
C SER A 60 3.99 0.92 7.14
N LEU A 61 3.31 0.61 6.02
CA LEU A 61 2.99 1.61 4.99
C LEU A 61 2.18 2.76 5.59
N SER A 62 1.12 2.42 6.31
CA SER A 62 0.16 3.39 6.82
C SER A 62 0.83 4.36 7.81
N ALA A 63 1.74 3.85 8.64
CA ALA A 63 2.55 4.67 9.54
C ALA A 63 3.49 5.62 8.78
N ILE A 64 4.18 5.15 7.73
CA ILE A 64 5.05 5.98 6.89
C ILE A 64 4.23 7.05 6.16
N ALA A 65 3.08 6.67 5.60
CA ALA A 65 2.18 7.57 4.89
C ALA A 65 1.60 8.64 5.83
N LEU A 66 1.20 8.25 7.05
CA LEU A 66 0.71 9.17 8.08
C LEU A 66 1.82 10.12 8.55
N LYS A 67 3.05 9.61 8.75
CA LYS A 67 4.21 10.45 9.06
C LYS A 67 4.48 11.46 7.94
N ALA A 68 4.46 11.03 6.68
CA ALA A 68 4.65 11.90 5.53
C ALA A 68 3.55 12.96 5.41
N ALA A 69 2.29 12.59 5.70
CA ALA A 69 1.17 13.52 5.75
C ALA A 69 1.34 14.53 6.89
N HIS A 70 1.72 14.08 8.08
CA HIS A 70 1.99 14.94 9.23
C HIS A 70 3.15 15.93 8.97
N ASP A 71 4.25 15.45 8.38
CA ASP A 71 5.39 16.28 7.97
C ASP A 71 4.97 17.32 6.90
N HIS A 72 3.98 17.00 6.06
CA HIS A 72 3.41 17.95 5.11
C HIS A 72 2.55 19.02 5.79
N THR A 73 1.77 18.65 6.81
CA THR A 73 0.95 19.60 7.59
C THR A 73 1.81 20.53 8.47
N HIS A 74 2.98 20.09 8.94
CA HIS A 74 3.89 20.91 9.75
C HIS A 74 4.74 21.91 8.94
N LYS A 75 4.60 21.91 7.61
CA LYS A 75 5.29 22.85 6.70
C LYS A 75 4.46 24.09 6.35
N GLU A 76 3.29 24.26 6.95
CA GLU A 76 2.49 25.50 6.90
C GLU A 76 2.68 26.34 8.17
#